data_AF-A0A3M1NUA3-F1
#
_entry.id   AF-A0A3M1NUA3-F1
#
_cell.length_a   1.000
_cell.length_b   1.000
_cell.length_c   1.000
_cell.angle_alpha   90.00
_cell.angle_beta   90.00
_cell.angle_gamma   90.00
#
_symmetry.space_group_name_H-M   'P 1'
#
loop_
_entity.id
_entity.type
_entity.pdbx_description
1 polymer ?
#
loop_
_entity_poly.entity_id
_entity_poly.type
_entity_poly.pdbx_seq_one_letter_code
_entity_poly.pdbx_strand_id
1 'polypeptide(L)'
;MESLENEIRRYFRQHEIPYDDNTRSFKKLDFGFGDPDARRHFAFDVKEKRQHYSLRNWPAVEMAEEHLFILDDLAARKVLAFAPNAGLVVRDNVRRKYFFFSVVDLYLMPKMRVNRKIRRTVEGLKGKWLIDLRNGLEVPDVAGVFRAIKSFLESRKRIFFEQHACYGEYVGEKVGEGGVLRIPQHWDTDVSGTR
;
A
#
# COMPACT_ATOMS: atom_id res chain seq x y z
N MET A 1 0.22 -6.31 23.66
CA MET A 1 -0.46 -5.72 22.49
C MET A 1 -0.84 -6.86 21.58
N GLU A 2 -2.11 -7.01 21.20
CA GLU A 2 -2.53 -8.02 20.22
C GLU A 2 -1.92 -7.73 18.85
N SER A 3 -1.71 -8.75 18.01
CA SER A 3 -1.21 -8.54 16.63
C SER A 3 -2.24 -7.79 15.78
N LEU A 4 -1.76 -7.04 14.78
CA LEU A 4 -2.66 -6.33 13.86
C LEU A 4 -3.63 -7.29 13.15
N GLU A 5 -3.17 -8.48 12.76
CA GLU A 5 -4.07 -9.50 12.17
C GLU A 5 -5.23 -9.88 13.11
N ASN A 6 -4.96 -10.06 14.41
CA ASN A 6 -6.01 -10.39 15.38
C ASN A 6 -6.97 -9.23 15.61
N GLU A 7 -6.46 -8.00 15.60
CA GLU A 7 -7.27 -6.78 15.67
C GLU A 7 -8.21 -6.66 14.46
N ILE A 8 -7.72 -6.96 13.26
CA ILE A 8 -8.51 -6.99 12.01
C ILE A 8 -9.57 -8.10 12.06
N ARG A 9 -9.22 -9.33 12.47
CA ARG A 9 -10.20 -10.42 12.68
C ARG A 9 -11.26 -10.04 13.71
N ARG A 10 -10.86 -9.37 14.79
CA ARG A 10 -11.79 -8.87 15.81
C ARG A 10 -12.74 -7.83 15.22
N TYR A 11 -12.23 -6.88 14.43
CA TYR A 11 -13.05 -5.89 13.75
C TYR A 11 -14.08 -6.52 12.81
N PHE A 12 -13.66 -7.45 11.96
CA PHE A 12 -14.57 -8.18 11.06
C PHE A 12 -15.68 -8.89 11.83
N ARG A 13 -15.34 -9.63 12.89
CA ARG A 13 -16.32 -10.35 13.72
C ARG A 13 -17.27 -9.41 14.45
N GLN A 14 -16.77 -8.30 15.01
CA GLN A 14 -17.58 -7.33 15.75
C GLN A 14 -18.60 -6.61 14.87
N HIS A 15 -18.33 -6.48 13.57
CA HIS A 15 -19.21 -5.81 12.61
C HIS A 15 -19.93 -6.78 11.67
N GLU A 16 -19.83 -8.09 11.93
CA GLU A 16 -20.46 -9.15 11.13
C GLU A 16 -20.14 -9.06 9.63
N ILE A 17 -18.93 -8.60 9.29
CA ILE A 17 -18.47 -8.44 7.91
C ILE A 17 -17.90 -9.79 7.44
N PRO A 18 -18.46 -10.42 6.38
CA PRO A 18 -17.87 -11.60 5.77
C PRO A 18 -16.50 -11.28 5.18
N TYR A 19 -15.52 -12.15 5.41
CA TYR A 19 -14.15 -11.94 4.97
C TYR A 19 -13.42 -13.27 4.72
N ASP A 20 -12.44 -13.21 3.82
CA ASP A 20 -11.46 -14.26 3.61
C ASP A 20 -10.26 -14.04 4.56
N ASP A 21 -9.92 -15.06 5.36
CA ASP A 21 -8.69 -15.10 6.16
C ASP A 21 -7.65 -15.98 5.46
N ASN A 22 -6.66 -15.33 4.84
CA ASN A 22 -5.60 -16.03 4.11
C ASN A 22 -4.22 -15.78 4.73
N THR A 23 -4.11 -15.44 6.01
CA THR A 23 -2.80 -15.12 6.65
C THR A 23 -1.83 -16.30 6.67
N ARG A 24 -2.33 -17.53 6.44
CA ARG A 24 -1.51 -18.74 6.28
C ARG A 24 -1.10 -19.01 4.82
N SER A 25 -1.59 -18.23 3.87
CA SER A 25 -1.34 -18.42 2.44
C SER A 25 -0.10 -17.67 1.98
N PHE A 26 0.78 -18.37 1.26
CA PHE A 26 1.92 -17.75 0.59
C PHE A 26 1.56 -17.07 -0.75
N LYS A 27 0.37 -17.35 -1.29
CA LYS A 27 -0.05 -16.90 -2.63
C LYS A 27 -1.12 -15.80 -2.63
N LYS A 28 -1.86 -15.67 -1.53
CA LYS A 28 -2.93 -14.68 -1.38
C LYS A 28 -2.49 -13.50 -0.50
N LEU A 29 -3.28 -12.43 -0.53
CA LEU A 29 -3.18 -11.35 0.45
C LEU A 29 -3.85 -11.76 1.75
N ASP A 30 -3.33 -11.27 2.87
CA ASP A 30 -3.71 -11.68 4.23
C ASP A 30 -5.23 -11.67 4.46
N PHE A 31 -5.95 -10.65 3.97
CA PHE A 31 -7.41 -10.55 4.07
C PHE A 31 -8.07 -10.13 2.76
N GLY A 32 -9.32 -10.54 2.57
CA GLY A 32 -10.21 -10.08 1.51
C GLY A 32 -11.62 -9.89 2.04
N PHE A 33 -12.36 -8.89 1.56
CA PHE A 33 -13.76 -8.68 1.97
C PHE A 33 -14.55 -7.89 0.92
N GLY A 34 -15.87 -7.91 1.05
CA GLY A 34 -16.80 -7.31 0.09
C GLY A 34 -17.22 -8.30 -0.99
N ASP A 35 -18.13 -7.86 -1.86
CA ASP A 35 -18.76 -8.70 -2.87
C ASP A 35 -17.80 -8.94 -4.07
N PRO A 36 -17.37 -10.20 -4.32
CA PRO A 36 -16.52 -10.57 -5.46
C PRO A 36 -17.16 -10.26 -6.81
N ASP A 37 -18.48 -10.39 -6.90
CA ASP A 37 -19.25 -10.20 -8.13
C ASP A 37 -19.51 -8.72 -8.38
N ALA A 38 -19.63 -7.91 -7.32
CA ALA A 38 -19.93 -6.49 -7.44
C ALA A 38 -18.70 -5.56 -7.50
N ARG A 39 -17.58 -5.90 -8.17
CA ARG A 39 -16.37 -5.04 -8.37
C ARG A 39 -15.86 -4.26 -7.13
N ARG A 40 -16.29 -4.65 -5.93
CA ARG A 40 -16.11 -3.98 -4.63
C ARG A 40 -15.41 -4.87 -3.62
N HIS A 41 -15.14 -6.12 -3.98
CA HIS A 41 -14.19 -6.94 -3.25
C HIS A 41 -12.82 -6.25 -3.21
N PHE A 42 -12.25 -6.19 -2.01
CA PHE A 42 -10.95 -5.58 -1.75
C PHE A 42 -10.08 -6.53 -0.94
N ALA A 43 -8.83 -6.70 -1.37
CA ALA A 43 -7.86 -7.59 -0.72
C ALA A 43 -6.63 -6.83 -0.23
N PHE A 44 -6.10 -7.16 0.94
CA PHE A 44 -4.96 -6.42 1.50
C PHE A 44 -4.03 -7.30 2.32
N ASP A 45 -2.74 -6.96 2.27
CA ASP A 45 -1.72 -7.54 3.14
C ASP A 45 -1.61 -6.68 4.41
N VAL A 46 -1.24 -7.32 5.51
CA VAL A 46 -1.11 -6.69 6.82
C VAL A 46 0.32 -6.83 7.30
N LYS A 47 0.94 -5.72 7.73
CA LYS A 47 2.33 -5.72 8.21
C LYS A 47 2.48 -4.85 9.47
N GLU A 48 3.49 -5.18 10.27
CA GLU A 48 3.75 -4.48 11.53
C GLU A 48 5.21 -4.07 11.65
N LYS A 49 5.46 -2.83 12.08
CA LYS A 49 6.77 -2.41 12.60
C LYS A 49 6.75 -2.64 14.10
N ARG A 50 7.39 -3.72 14.54
CA ARG A 50 7.36 -4.16 15.95
C ARG A 50 8.42 -3.52 16.83
N GLN A 51 9.45 -2.95 16.22
CA GLN A 51 10.62 -2.40 16.90
C GLN A 51 11.28 -1.33 16.03
N HIS A 52 12.12 -0.49 16.65
CA HIS A 52 12.99 0.43 15.93
C HIS A 52 13.96 -0.34 15.01
N TYR A 53 14.22 0.21 13.84
CA TYR A 53 15.24 -0.31 12.94
C TYR A 53 16.63 0.23 13.29
N SER A 54 17.63 -0.64 13.21
CA SER A 54 19.02 -0.20 13.20
C SER A 54 19.37 0.33 11.81
N LEU A 55 19.55 1.65 11.68
CA LEU A 55 19.92 2.31 10.42
C LEU A 55 21.30 1.87 9.90
N ARG A 56 22.16 1.32 10.76
CA ARG A 56 23.45 0.73 10.34
C ARG A 56 23.29 -0.39 9.32
N ASN A 57 22.14 -1.09 9.34
CA ASN A 57 21.83 -2.14 8.38
C ASN A 57 21.25 -1.61 7.05
N TRP A 58 21.03 -0.30 6.95
CA TRP A 58 20.36 0.38 5.84
C TRP A 58 21.08 1.71 5.49
N PRO A 59 22.38 1.68 5.16
CA PRO A 59 23.21 2.88 5.10
C PRO A 59 22.84 3.87 3.98
N ALA A 60 22.08 3.43 2.98
CA ALA A 60 21.60 4.28 1.88
C ALA A 60 20.30 5.04 2.21
N VAL A 61 19.73 4.83 3.40
CA VAL A 61 18.47 5.45 3.78
C VAL A 61 18.71 6.87 4.29
N GLU A 62 18.21 7.85 3.55
CA GLU A 62 18.25 9.27 3.95
C GLU A 62 17.07 9.69 4.85
N MET A 63 15.99 8.90 4.90
CA MET A 63 14.83 9.19 5.75
C MET A 63 15.07 8.83 7.22
N ALA A 64 14.45 9.58 8.12
CA ALA A 64 14.48 9.29 9.55
C ALA A 64 13.85 7.91 9.84
N GLU A 65 14.42 7.17 10.80
CA GLU A 65 14.00 5.81 11.18
C GLU A 65 12.50 5.73 11.51
N GLU A 66 11.95 6.79 12.10
CA GLU A 66 10.55 6.87 12.47
C GLU A 66 9.58 6.84 11.29
N HIS A 67 10.03 7.29 10.12
CA HIS A 67 9.25 7.25 8.89
C HIS A 67 9.59 6.02 8.05
N LEU A 68 10.71 5.35 8.34
CA LEU A 68 11.12 4.17 7.60
C LEU A 68 10.22 2.97 7.90
N PHE A 69 9.76 2.31 6.84
CA PHE A 69 9.20 0.98 6.87
C PHE A 69 9.90 0.04 5.88
N ILE A 70 10.21 -1.18 6.32
CA ILE A 70 10.87 -2.19 5.47
C ILE A 70 9.84 -3.22 5.02
N LEU A 71 9.44 -3.13 3.76
CA LEU A 71 8.51 -4.04 3.12
C LEU A 71 9.26 -5.14 2.34
N ASP A 72 8.74 -6.36 2.33
CA ASP A 72 9.24 -7.39 1.43
C ASP A 72 8.84 -7.07 -0.01
N ASP A 73 9.79 -7.12 -0.94
CA ASP A 73 9.51 -6.90 -2.37
C ASP A 73 8.42 -7.87 -2.88
N LEU A 74 8.45 -9.11 -2.41
CA LEU A 74 7.42 -10.10 -2.71
C LEU A 74 6.03 -9.68 -2.20
N ALA A 75 5.93 -9.05 -1.02
CA ALA A 75 4.65 -8.59 -0.49
C ALA A 75 4.09 -7.45 -1.36
N ALA A 76 4.93 -6.50 -1.78
CA ALA A 76 4.52 -5.45 -2.72
C ALA A 76 4.03 -6.03 -4.05
N ARG A 77 4.74 -7.02 -4.61
CA ARG A 77 4.32 -7.70 -5.85
C ARG A 77 3.03 -8.50 -5.68
N LYS A 78 2.80 -9.11 -4.51
CA LYS A 78 1.51 -9.75 -4.21
C LYS A 78 0.38 -8.72 -4.24
N VAL A 79 0.56 -7.55 -3.64
CA VAL A 79 -0.47 -6.50 -3.67
C VAL A 79 -0.76 -6.08 -5.12
N LEU A 80 0.27 -5.89 -5.93
CA LEU A 80 0.11 -5.57 -7.35
C LEU A 80 -0.62 -6.68 -8.14
N ALA A 81 -0.39 -7.96 -7.83
CA ALA A 81 -1.08 -9.08 -8.48
C ALA A 81 -2.59 -9.12 -8.21
N PHE A 82 -3.08 -8.41 -7.19
CA PHE A 82 -4.50 -8.27 -6.85
C PHE A 82 -5.06 -6.87 -7.19
N ALA A 83 -4.33 -6.08 -7.98
CA ALA A 83 -4.81 -4.80 -8.49
C ALA A 83 -6.10 -4.95 -9.32
N PRO A 84 -6.95 -3.91 -9.39
CA PRO A 84 -6.80 -2.58 -8.77
C PRO A 84 -7.35 -2.48 -7.34
N ASN A 85 -8.08 -3.49 -6.86
CA ASN A 85 -8.73 -3.47 -5.55
C ASN A 85 -7.86 -4.12 -4.48
N ALA A 86 -6.65 -3.58 -4.32
CA ALA A 86 -5.74 -4.06 -3.29
C ALA A 86 -4.96 -2.95 -2.59
N GLY A 87 -4.39 -3.29 -1.44
CA GLY A 87 -3.56 -2.38 -0.67
C GLY A 87 -2.72 -3.07 0.40
N LEU A 88 -2.02 -2.26 1.16
CA LEU A 88 -1.20 -2.66 2.31
C LEU A 88 -1.67 -1.87 3.54
N VAL A 89 -1.89 -2.58 4.63
CA VAL A 89 -2.15 -2.00 5.94
C VAL A 89 -0.92 -2.21 6.81
N VAL A 90 -0.40 -1.12 7.36
CA VAL A 90 0.76 -1.15 8.26
C VAL A 90 0.35 -0.61 9.63
N ARG A 91 0.74 -1.30 10.70
CA ARG A 91 0.75 -0.72 12.05
C ARG A 91 2.20 -0.52 12.50
N ASP A 92 2.53 0.71 12.85
CA ASP A 92 3.74 0.99 13.60
C ASP A 92 3.46 0.80 15.09
N ASN A 93 3.87 -0.34 15.65
CA ASN A 93 3.63 -0.68 17.05
C ASN A 93 4.49 0.19 17.99
N VAL A 94 5.61 0.73 17.48
CA VAL A 94 6.50 1.60 18.24
C VAL A 94 5.82 2.94 18.51
N ARG A 95 5.14 3.47 17.48
CA ARG A 95 4.46 4.78 17.55
C ARG A 95 2.96 4.71 17.69
N ARG A 96 2.38 3.51 17.68
CA ARG A 96 0.93 3.24 17.76
C ARG A 96 0.13 3.95 16.67
N LYS A 97 0.64 3.90 15.43
CA LYS A 97 0.02 4.50 14.25
C LYS A 97 -0.37 3.45 13.23
N TYR A 98 -1.43 3.71 12.48
CA TYR A 98 -1.88 2.85 11.39
C TYR A 98 -1.75 3.62 10.09
N PHE A 99 -1.37 2.92 9.03
CA PHE A 99 -1.19 3.48 7.71
C PHE A 99 -1.86 2.58 6.68
N PHE A 100 -2.58 3.19 5.75
CA PHE A 100 -3.11 2.53 4.58
C PHE A 100 -2.39 3.02 3.33
N PHE A 101 -1.92 2.08 2.52
CA PHE A 101 -1.42 2.34 1.18
C PHE A 101 -2.31 1.63 0.18
N SER A 102 -2.88 2.35 -0.78
CA SER A 102 -3.51 1.71 -1.93
C SER A 102 -2.44 1.09 -2.83
N VAL A 103 -2.86 0.21 -3.75
CA VAL A 103 -1.96 -0.32 -4.78
C VAL A 103 -1.37 0.79 -5.65
N VAL A 104 -2.10 1.89 -5.87
CA VAL A 104 -1.61 3.06 -6.63
C VAL A 104 -0.52 3.77 -5.85
N ASP A 105 -0.70 3.98 -4.55
CA ASP A 105 0.33 4.58 -3.69
C ASP A 105 1.61 3.75 -3.71
N LEU A 106 1.49 2.44 -3.53
CA LEU A 106 2.66 1.56 -3.55
C LEU A 106 3.39 1.59 -4.91
N TYR A 107 2.63 1.70 -6.00
CA TYR A 107 3.19 1.75 -7.35
C TYR A 107 3.93 3.07 -7.60
N LEU A 108 3.29 4.21 -7.31
CA LEU A 108 3.78 5.54 -7.67
C LEU A 108 4.75 6.14 -6.66
N MET A 109 4.62 5.85 -5.36
CA MET A 109 5.45 6.51 -4.36
C MET A 109 6.96 6.22 -4.56
N PRO A 110 7.84 7.19 -4.26
CA PRO A 110 9.27 6.98 -4.16
C PRO A 110 9.58 5.86 -3.15
N LYS A 111 10.52 5.00 -3.52
CA LYS A 111 10.95 3.85 -2.74
C LYS A 111 12.37 3.48 -3.11
N MET A 112 13.14 3.04 -2.11
CA MET A 112 14.45 2.44 -2.35
C MET A 112 14.34 0.93 -2.32
N ARG A 113 14.95 0.25 -3.29
CA ARG A 113 14.97 -1.22 -3.36
C ARG A 113 16.36 -1.73 -3.03
N VAL A 114 16.45 -2.69 -2.13
CA VAL A 114 17.72 -3.31 -1.72
C VAL A 114 17.58 -4.82 -1.61
N ASN A 115 18.68 -5.52 -1.80
CA ASN A 115 18.77 -6.96 -1.57
C ASN A 115 19.41 -7.22 -0.22
N ARG A 116 18.70 -7.92 0.67
CA ARG A 116 19.26 -8.37 1.94
C ARG A 116 19.76 -9.81 1.79
N LYS A 117 21.01 -10.05 2.16
CA LYS A 117 21.54 -11.42 2.29
C LYS A 117 20.74 -12.20 3.33
N ILE A 118 20.31 -13.40 2.96
CA ILE A 118 19.68 -14.36 3.86
C ILE A 118 20.52 -15.63 3.86
N ARG A 119 20.71 -16.20 5.04
CA ARG A 119 21.28 -17.53 5.22
C ARG A 119 20.15 -18.42 5.70
N ARG A 120 19.62 -19.23 4.79
CA ARG A 120 18.76 -20.37 5.11
C ARG A 120 19.59 -21.63 4.87
N THR A 121 19.00 -22.69 4.31
CA THR A 121 19.72 -23.87 3.82
C THR A 121 20.70 -23.57 2.68
N VAL A 122 20.50 -22.45 1.97
CA VAL A 122 21.42 -21.91 0.95
C VAL A 122 21.60 -20.40 1.14
N GLU A 123 22.73 -19.86 0.70
CA GLU A 123 22.89 -18.41 0.60
C GLU A 123 21.95 -17.86 -0.47
N GLY A 124 21.26 -16.77 -0.15
CA GLY A 124 20.31 -16.15 -1.08
C GLY A 124 20.10 -14.68 -0.79
N LEU A 125 19.36 -14.03 -1.68
CA LEU A 125 18.96 -12.64 -1.55
C LEU A 125 17.45 -12.54 -1.33
N LYS A 126 17.05 -11.65 -0.44
CA LYS A 126 15.66 -11.25 -0.27
C LYS A 126 15.50 -9.78 -0.62
N GLY A 127 14.71 -9.50 -1.65
CA GLY A 127 14.38 -8.13 -2.05
C GLY A 127 13.55 -7.42 -0.99
N LYS A 128 13.89 -6.17 -0.71
CA LYS A 128 13.24 -5.28 0.25
C LYS A 128 12.95 -3.93 -0.37
N TRP A 129 11.82 -3.35 -0.01
CA TRP A 129 11.52 -1.95 -0.25
C TRP A 129 11.68 -1.19 1.06
N LEU A 130 12.37 -0.06 0.99
CA LEU A 130 12.50 0.92 2.06
C LEU A 130 11.55 2.05 1.65
N ILE A 131 10.44 2.17 2.37
CA ILE A 131 9.35 3.09 2.06
C ILE A 131 9.18 4.10 3.20
N ASP A 132 8.70 5.28 2.87
CA ASP A 132 8.38 6.33 3.84
C ASP A 132 6.90 6.21 4.24
N LEU A 133 6.64 6.03 5.55
CA LEU A 133 5.30 5.89 6.10
C LEU A 133 4.40 7.10 5.85
N ARG A 134 4.98 8.29 5.66
CA ARG A 134 4.25 9.52 5.36
C ARG A 134 3.60 9.52 3.99
N ASN A 135 4.04 8.63 3.09
CA ASN A 135 3.41 8.43 1.78
C ASN A 135 2.13 7.57 1.85
N GLY A 136 1.82 7.01 3.03
CA GLY A 136 0.57 6.31 3.29
C GLY A 136 -0.41 7.22 4.02
N LEU A 137 -1.70 6.88 3.91
CA LEU A 137 -2.73 7.57 4.67
C LEU A 137 -2.65 7.12 6.14
N GLU A 138 -2.20 8.02 7.02
CA GLU A 138 -2.23 7.81 8.47
C GLU A 138 -3.68 7.81 8.98
N VAL A 139 -4.05 6.79 9.76
CA VAL A 139 -5.37 6.64 10.36
C VAL A 139 -5.24 6.29 11.84
N PRO A 140 -6.22 6.68 12.69
CA PRO A 140 -6.07 6.55 14.14
C PRO A 140 -6.23 5.12 14.66
N ASP A 141 -6.99 4.29 13.94
CA ASP A 141 -7.39 2.95 14.37
C ASP A 141 -7.76 2.06 13.17
N VAL A 142 -8.07 0.79 13.46
CA VAL A 142 -8.53 -0.16 12.45
C VAL A 142 -9.82 0.29 11.77
N ALA A 143 -10.75 0.94 12.47
CA ALA A 143 -11.96 1.47 11.82
C ALA A 143 -11.61 2.53 10.75
N GLY A 144 -10.57 3.34 11.00
CA GLY A 144 -9.99 4.29 10.07
C GLY A 144 -9.41 3.62 8.83
N VAL A 145 -8.77 2.46 8.99
CA VAL A 145 -8.30 1.64 7.85
C VAL A 145 -9.48 1.24 6.94
N PHE A 146 -10.57 0.74 7.52
CA PHE A 146 -11.75 0.35 6.73
C PHE A 146 -12.43 1.55 6.06
N ARG A 147 -12.49 2.71 6.72
CA ARG A 147 -12.95 3.95 6.10
C ARG A 147 -12.06 4.36 4.92
N ALA A 148 -10.74 4.29 5.07
CA ALA A 148 -9.80 4.58 4.00
C ALA A 148 -9.97 3.66 2.79
N ILE A 149 -10.14 2.34 3.02
CA ILE A 149 -10.40 1.37 1.96
C ILE A 149 -11.71 1.71 1.24
N LYS A 150 -12.77 2.02 1.98
CA LYS A 150 -14.06 2.41 1.40
C LYS A 150 -13.93 3.67 0.52
N SER A 151 -13.27 4.72 1.03
CA SER A 151 -13.05 5.95 0.27
C SER A 151 -12.20 5.73 -0.99
N PHE A 152 -11.21 4.84 -0.95
CA PHE A 152 -10.44 4.43 -2.12
C PHE A 152 -11.33 3.73 -3.17
N LEU A 153 -12.15 2.76 -2.75
CA LEU A 153 -13.09 2.06 -3.63
C LEU A 153 -14.10 3.02 -4.29
N GLU A 154 -14.59 4.00 -3.55
CA GLU A 154 -15.51 5.03 -4.04
C GLU A 154 -14.84 5.99 -5.04
N SER A 155 -13.55 6.30 -4.83
CA SER A 155 -12.79 7.24 -5.67
C SER A 155 -12.09 6.58 -6.86
N ARG A 156 -12.15 5.25 -6.98
CA ARG A 156 -11.35 4.47 -7.93
C ARG A 156 -11.47 4.95 -9.38
N LYS A 157 -12.68 5.24 -9.85
CA LYS A 157 -12.89 5.71 -11.23
C LYS A 157 -12.11 7.00 -11.48
N ARG A 158 -12.19 7.94 -10.52
CA ARG A 158 -11.43 9.19 -10.56
C ARG A 158 -9.94 8.93 -10.59
N ILE A 159 -9.43 8.14 -9.64
CA ILE A 159 -8.01 7.86 -9.45
C ILE A 159 -7.38 7.25 -10.71
N PHE A 160 -8.03 6.26 -11.32
CA PHE A 160 -7.43 5.51 -12.43
C PHE A 160 -7.70 6.11 -13.81
N PHE A 161 -8.78 6.88 -13.99
CA PHE A 161 -9.25 7.24 -15.34
C PHE A 161 -9.63 8.71 -15.55
N GLU A 162 -9.93 9.49 -14.50
CA GLU A 162 -10.44 10.87 -14.65
C GLU A 162 -9.47 11.92 -14.08
N GLN A 163 -8.57 11.53 -13.19
CA GLN A 163 -7.53 12.40 -12.67
C GLN A 163 -6.34 12.40 -13.64
N HIS A 164 -6.10 13.53 -14.30
CA HIS A 164 -5.00 13.65 -15.27
C HIS A 164 -3.72 14.21 -14.64
N ALA A 165 -3.86 15.03 -13.60
CA ALA A 165 -2.71 15.49 -12.81
C ALA A 165 -2.07 14.29 -12.08
N CYS A 166 -0.80 14.44 -11.68
CA CYS A 166 -0.11 13.44 -10.86
C CYS A 166 -0.97 13.03 -9.66
N TYR A 167 -1.06 11.73 -9.41
CA TYR A 167 -1.81 11.18 -8.28
C TYR A 167 -0.92 11.14 -7.03
N GLY A 168 -1.47 11.64 -5.93
CA GLY A 168 -0.78 11.71 -4.65
C GLY A 168 0.24 12.85 -4.58
N GLU A 169 0.69 13.12 -3.37
CA GLU A 169 1.83 13.99 -3.08
C GLU A 169 2.78 13.17 -2.21
N TYR A 170 3.93 12.79 -2.77
CA TYR A 170 4.85 11.89 -2.08
C TYR A 170 6.10 12.63 -1.58
N VAL A 171 6.52 12.30 -0.37
CA VAL A 171 7.68 12.91 0.26
C VAL A 171 8.94 12.65 -0.56
N GLY A 172 9.68 13.73 -0.82
CA GLY A 172 10.92 13.70 -1.61
C GLY A 172 10.70 13.71 -3.12
N GLU A 173 9.44 13.64 -3.58
CA GLU A 173 9.12 13.83 -5.00
C GLU A 173 9.07 15.32 -5.34
N LYS A 174 9.50 15.66 -6.55
CA LYS A 174 9.32 16.99 -7.14
C LYS A 174 8.43 16.84 -8.37
N VAL A 175 7.16 17.19 -8.24
CA VAL A 175 6.25 17.31 -9.38
C VAL A 175 6.40 18.72 -9.95
N GLY A 176 7.02 18.83 -11.12
CA GLY A 176 7.21 20.11 -11.80
C GLY A 176 5.97 20.55 -12.59
N GLU A 177 5.83 21.85 -12.81
CA GLU A 177 4.87 22.40 -13.77
C GLU A 177 5.46 22.21 -15.19
N GLY A 178 5.10 21.12 -15.86
CA GLY A 178 5.48 20.83 -17.24
C GLY A 178 4.26 20.54 -18.11
N GLY A 179 4.19 21.18 -19.29
CA GLY A 179 3.13 20.94 -20.29
C GLY A 179 2.24 22.16 -20.56
N VAL A 180 1.37 22.04 -21.55
CA VAL A 180 0.34 23.03 -21.89
C VAL A 180 -0.95 22.65 -21.16
N LEU A 181 -1.63 23.62 -20.53
CA LEU A 181 -2.95 23.43 -19.91
C LEU A 181 -3.92 22.86 -20.96
N ARG A 182 -4.32 21.59 -20.82
CA ARG A 182 -5.18 20.91 -21.80
C ARG A 182 -6.62 21.35 -21.62
N ILE A 183 -7.22 21.89 -22.69
CA ILE A 183 -8.64 22.26 -22.74
C ILE A 183 -9.46 20.97 -23.02
N PRO A 184 -10.59 20.72 -22.32
CA PRO A 184 -11.36 19.47 -22.41
C PRO A 184 -11.78 18.99 -23.82
N GLN A 185 -11.79 19.88 -24.80
CA GLN A 185 -12.13 19.59 -26.21
C GLN A 185 -11.14 18.66 -26.92
N HIS A 186 -9.98 18.38 -26.33
CA HIS A 186 -8.96 17.49 -26.91
C HIS A 186 -9.08 16.01 -26.48
N TRP A 187 -10.05 15.66 -25.63
CA TRP A 187 -10.19 14.32 -25.06
C TRP A 187 -10.52 13.25 -26.10
N ASP A 188 -11.45 13.53 -27.02
CA ASP A 188 -11.88 12.57 -28.05
C ASP A 188 -10.77 12.33 -29.09
N THR A 189 -9.88 13.30 -29.30
CA THR A 189 -8.75 13.17 -30.23
C THR A 189 -7.66 12.27 -29.67
N ASP A 190 -7.32 12.41 -28.39
CA ASP A 190 -6.23 11.64 -27.78
C ASP A 190 -6.58 10.16 -27.56
N VAL A 191 -7.83 9.81 -27.22
CA VAL A 191 -8.24 8.40 -27.04
C VAL A 191 -8.11 7.59 -28.35
N SER A 192 -8.20 8.26 -29.49
CA SER A 192 -8.03 7.64 -30.81
C SER A 192 -6.55 7.45 -31.23
N GLY A 193 -5.61 8.16 -30.61
CA GLY A 193 -4.18 8.13 -30.95
C GLY A 193 -3.35 7.13 -30.14
N THR A 194 -3.89 6.55 -29.07
CA THR A 194 -3.18 5.65 -28.15
C THR A 194 -3.52 4.16 -28.32
N ARG A 195 -4.23 3.79 -29.40
CA ARG A 195 -4.49 2.39 -29.77
C ARG A 195 -3.67 1.97 -30.98
#